data_AF-A0A4Y2G2Q9-F1
#
_entry.id   AF-A0A4Y2G2Q9-F1
#
_cell.length_a   1.000
_cell.length_b   1.000
_cell.length_c   1.000
_cell.angle_alpha   90.00
_cell.angle_beta   90.00
_cell.angle_gamma   90.00
#
_symmetry.space_group_name_H-M   'P 1'
#
loop_
_entity.id
_entity.type
_entity.pdbx_description
1 polymer ?
#
loop_
_entity_poly.entity_id
_entity_poly.type
_entity_poly.pdbx_seq_one_letter_code
_entity_poly.pdbx_strand_id
1 'polypeptide(L)'
;MHLISFIAMHILMISPFISAESSADYFDSLENLVGDVRESICDDPEKLYSRILSECFFETKLHKYKHAFKECYVGIEVVNGKKLYDWFCSHSEESSELADKCTEEKINQQAGKDAFSELTYDVMNCTLSKLTFDDSRRK
;
A
#
# COMPACT_ATOMS: atom_id res chain seq x y z
N MET A 1 -9.82 -6.42 -0.51
CA MET A 1 -9.17 -6.04 0.76
C MET A 1 -8.12 -4.98 0.42
N HIS A 2 -8.13 -3.83 1.07
CA HIS A 2 -7.24 -2.71 0.73
C HIS A 2 -5.79 -3.04 1.12
N LEU A 3 -4.89 -3.11 0.14
CA LEU A 3 -3.44 -3.28 0.30
C LEU A 3 -2.90 -2.31 1.37
N ILE A 4 -3.37 -1.08 1.34
CA ILE A 4 -2.86 0.00 2.17
C ILE A 4 -3.43 -0.07 3.60
N SER A 5 -4.70 -0.42 3.78
CA SER A 5 -5.29 -0.65 5.11
C SER A 5 -4.68 -1.86 5.83
N PHE A 6 -4.13 -2.84 5.10
CA PHE A 6 -3.42 -3.97 5.70
C PHE A 6 -1.97 -3.62 6.08
N ILE A 7 -1.28 -2.79 5.27
CA ILE A 7 0.04 -2.20 5.61
C ILE A 7 -0.08 -1.35 6.88
N ALA A 8 -1.12 -0.52 6.94
CA ALA A 8 -1.47 0.30 8.10
C ALA A 8 -1.57 -0.51 9.40
N MET A 9 -2.33 -1.61 9.35
CA MET A 9 -2.55 -2.50 10.49
C MET A 9 -1.24 -3.12 11.02
N HIS A 10 -0.28 -3.43 10.14
CA HIS A 10 0.99 -4.04 10.54
C HIS A 10 2.02 -3.01 11.02
N ILE A 11 2.03 -1.80 10.47
CA ILE A 11 2.87 -0.70 10.97
C ILE A 11 2.46 -0.33 12.40
N LEU A 12 1.16 -0.28 12.69
CA LEU A 12 0.63 0.02 14.03
C LEU A 12 0.90 -1.10 15.05
N MET A 13 1.07 -2.35 14.61
CA MET A 13 1.47 -3.46 15.48
C MET A 13 2.97 -3.52 15.78
N ILE A 14 3.80 -2.73 15.08
CA ILE A 14 5.26 -2.63 15.33
C ILE A 14 5.58 -1.49 16.31
N SER A 15 4.66 -0.54 16.51
CA SER A 15 4.68 0.42 17.62
C SER A 15 4.20 -0.26 18.91
N PRO A 16 5.00 -0.35 19.98
CA PRO A 16 4.65 -1.15 21.15
C PRO A 16 3.50 -0.51 21.93
N PHE A 17 2.49 -1.31 22.29
CA PHE A 17 1.50 -1.09 23.37
C PHE A 17 0.91 0.32 23.52
N ILE A 18 -0.30 0.55 22.99
CA ILE A 18 -1.29 1.42 23.67
C ILE A 18 -2.66 0.73 23.63
N SER A 19 -3.04 0.22 24.80
CA SER A 19 -4.38 -0.06 25.34
C SER A 19 -5.53 -0.51 24.43
N ALA A 20 -6.02 -1.71 24.74
CA ALA A 20 -7.31 -2.24 24.33
C ALA A 20 -8.50 -1.42 24.87
N GLU A 21 -9.52 -1.13 24.05
CA GLU A 21 -10.93 -1.36 24.42
C GLU A 21 -11.93 -1.24 23.25
N SER A 22 -12.72 -2.31 23.09
CA SER A 22 -14.07 -2.40 22.53
C SER A 22 -14.35 -2.21 21.03
N SER A 23 -15.25 -3.07 20.55
CA SER A 23 -15.39 -3.55 19.17
C SER A 23 -16.63 -3.01 18.43
N ALA A 24 -16.98 -1.74 18.64
CA ALA A 24 -18.03 -1.06 17.88
C ALA A 24 -17.56 0.29 17.32
N ASP A 25 -16.68 1.00 18.04
CA ASP A 25 -15.96 2.19 17.56
C ASP A 25 -14.80 1.84 16.61
N TYR A 26 -14.57 0.54 16.37
CA TYR A 26 -13.44 0.03 15.58
C TYR A 26 -13.55 0.33 14.08
N PHE A 27 -14.77 0.48 13.54
CA PHE A 27 -14.98 0.80 12.12
C PHE A 27 -14.83 2.30 11.83
N ASP A 28 -15.38 3.16 12.70
CA ASP A 28 -15.19 4.63 12.64
C ASP A 28 -13.74 5.02 12.99
N SER A 29 -13.11 4.26 13.89
CA SER A 29 -11.68 4.32 14.12
C SER A 29 -10.88 3.83 12.92
N LEU A 30 -11.34 2.85 12.11
CA LEU A 30 -10.59 2.33 10.96
C LEU A 30 -10.48 3.34 9.82
N GLU A 31 -11.55 4.07 9.49
CA GLU A 31 -11.51 5.13 8.47
C GLU A 31 -10.61 6.29 8.92
N ASN A 32 -10.72 6.71 10.19
CA ASN A 32 -9.80 7.70 10.76
C ASN A 32 -8.35 7.19 10.79
N LEU A 33 -8.13 5.89 11.08
CA LEU A 33 -6.81 5.25 11.06
C LEU A 33 -6.23 5.13 9.65
N VAL A 34 -7.06 4.90 8.63
CA VAL A 34 -6.66 4.85 7.22
C VAL A 34 -6.32 6.26 6.71
N GLY A 35 -7.08 7.27 7.12
CA GLY A 35 -6.77 8.69 6.90
C GLY A 35 -5.44 9.09 7.54
N ASP A 36 -5.25 8.78 8.82
CA ASP A 36 -4.02 9.06 9.59
C ASP A 36 -2.80 8.32 9.01
N VAL A 37 -2.99 7.09 8.53
CA VAL A 37 -1.90 6.31 7.92
C VAL A 37 -1.58 6.82 6.52
N ARG A 38 -2.58 7.23 5.75
CA ARG A 38 -2.36 7.88 4.46
C ARG A 38 -1.60 9.19 4.65
N GLU A 39 -1.97 10.00 5.64
CA GLU A 39 -1.23 11.21 6.00
C GLU A 39 0.21 10.87 6.41
N SER A 40 0.42 9.87 7.28
CA SER A 40 1.76 9.44 7.69
C SER A 40 2.62 8.90 6.53
N ILE A 41 2.01 8.18 5.58
CA ILE A 41 2.68 7.67 4.39
C ILE A 41 3.03 8.81 3.45
N CYS A 42 2.13 9.78 3.26
CA CYS A 42 2.26 10.86 2.29
C CYS A 42 3.06 12.07 2.81
N ASP A 43 3.10 12.28 4.12
CA ASP A 43 3.95 13.25 4.82
C ASP A 43 5.29 12.59 5.22
N ASP A 44 5.91 11.91 4.26
CA ASP A 44 7.23 11.30 4.41
C ASP A 44 8.30 12.24 3.83
N PRO A 45 8.93 13.10 4.66
CA PRO A 45 9.89 14.10 4.19
C PRO A 45 11.13 13.47 3.55
N GLU A 46 11.47 12.24 3.92
CA GLU A 46 12.62 11.51 3.38
C GLU A 46 12.27 10.66 2.15
N LYS A 47 10.99 10.54 1.81
CA LYS A 47 10.48 9.67 0.74
C LYS A 47 10.94 8.21 0.92
N LEU A 48 11.17 7.79 2.15
CA LEU A 48 11.53 6.45 2.56
C LEU A 48 10.51 5.41 2.06
N TYR A 49 9.22 5.64 2.30
CA TYR A 49 8.13 4.77 1.84
C TYR A 49 8.09 4.70 0.32
N SER A 50 8.19 5.83 -0.36
CA SER A 50 8.20 5.89 -1.83
C SER A 50 9.38 5.09 -2.41
N ARG A 51 10.57 5.20 -1.81
CA ARG A 51 11.77 4.45 -2.21
C ARG A 51 11.59 2.95 -1.99
N ILE A 52 11.25 2.54 -0.76
CA ILE A 52 11.11 1.13 -0.39
C ILE A 52 9.99 0.47 -1.20
N LEU A 53 8.85 1.13 -1.35
CA LEU A 53 7.74 0.62 -2.17
C LEU A 53 8.17 0.47 -3.63
N SER A 54 8.95 1.40 -4.16
CA SER A 54 9.53 1.27 -5.50
C SER A 54 10.45 0.07 -5.63
N GLU A 55 11.35 -0.16 -4.68
CA GLU A 55 12.22 -1.34 -4.67
C GLU A 55 11.39 -2.63 -4.63
N CYS A 56 10.47 -2.73 -3.69
CA CYS A 56 9.63 -3.91 -3.51
C CYS A 56 8.71 -4.19 -4.69
N PHE A 57 8.22 -3.15 -5.37
CA PHE A 57 7.45 -3.30 -6.60
C PHE A 57 8.25 -4.03 -7.70
N PHE A 58 9.57 -3.76 -7.80
CA PHE A 58 10.44 -4.42 -8.78
C PHE A 58 10.99 -5.76 -8.32
N GLU A 59 11.29 -5.93 -7.03
CA GLU A 59 11.78 -7.19 -6.46
C GLU A 59 10.71 -8.29 -6.45
N THR A 60 9.43 -7.91 -6.42
CA THR A 60 8.29 -8.83 -6.48
C THR A 60 7.79 -9.04 -7.91
N LYS A 61 6.78 -9.90 -8.11
CA LYS A 61 6.20 -10.16 -9.43
C LYS A 61 5.17 -9.11 -9.88
N LEU A 62 4.85 -8.12 -9.05
CA LEU A 62 3.79 -7.14 -9.34
C LEU A 62 4.12 -6.27 -10.57
N HIS A 63 5.40 -5.99 -10.81
CA HIS A 63 5.87 -5.24 -11.99
C HIS A 63 5.52 -5.89 -13.34
N LYS A 64 5.14 -7.17 -13.37
CA LYS A 64 4.70 -7.84 -14.61
C LYS A 64 3.34 -7.36 -15.07
N TYR A 65 2.54 -6.79 -14.18
CA TYR A 65 1.18 -6.34 -14.44
C TYR A 65 1.08 -4.81 -14.59
N LYS A 66 2.18 -4.12 -14.89
CA LYS A 66 2.21 -2.66 -15.11
C LYS A 66 1.12 -2.15 -16.06
N HIS A 67 0.71 -2.96 -17.03
CA HIS A 67 -0.37 -2.60 -17.94
C HIS A 67 -1.71 -2.42 -17.21
N ALA A 68 -2.06 -3.33 -16.29
CA ALA A 68 -3.27 -3.22 -15.48
C ALA A 68 -3.27 -1.92 -14.67
N PHE A 69 -2.15 -1.61 -14.01
CA PHE A 69 -1.98 -0.34 -13.29
C PHE A 69 -2.13 0.86 -14.22
N LYS A 70 -1.53 0.84 -15.41
CA LYS A 70 -1.62 1.96 -16.35
C LYS A 70 -3.04 2.23 -16.82
N GLU A 71 -3.85 1.19 -16.97
CA GLU A 71 -5.25 1.31 -17.38
C GLU A 71 -6.17 1.80 -16.26
N CYS A 72 -5.85 1.47 -15.00
CA CYS A 72 -6.71 1.74 -13.86
C CYS A 72 -6.35 3.03 -13.11
N TYR A 73 -5.08 3.39 -13.08
CA TYR A 73 -4.59 4.60 -12.42
C TYR A 73 -4.54 5.76 -13.42
N VAL A 74 -5.66 6.48 -13.52
CA VAL A 74 -5.85 7.54 -14.52
C VAL A 74 -4.73 8.58 -14.46
N GLY A 75 -4.12 8.88 -15.60
CA GLY A 75 -3.04 9.86 -15.71
C GLY A 75 -1.65 9.33 -15.36
N ILE A 76 -1.49 8.05 -15.01
CA ILE A 76 -0.17 7.46 -14.82
C ILE A 76 0.46 7.07 -16.17
N GLU A 77 1.58 7.70 -16.53
CA GLU A 77 2.30 7.35 -17.77
C GLU A 77 3.30 6.21 -17.57
N VAL A 78 3.97 6.22 -16.41
CA VAL A 78 5.03 5.29 -16.02
C VAL A 78 4.65 4.59 -14.73
N VAL A 79 4.59 3.27 -14.75
CA VAL A 79 4.25 2.46 -13.57
C VAL A 79 5.51 1.96 -12.86
N ASN A 80 5.76 2.52 -11.69
CA ASN A 80 6.72 2.06 -10.69
C ASN A 80 6.22 2.48 -9.29
N GLY A 81 6.81 1.96 -8.22
CA GLY A 81 6.31 2.24 -6.87
C GLY A 81 6.37 3.72 -6.49
N LYS A 82 7.35 4.49 -6.99
CA LYS A 82 7.36 5.96 -6.77
C LYS A 82 6.16 6.64 -7.40
N LYS A 83 5.84 6.34 -8.65
CA LYS A 83 4.73 6.97 -9.38
C LYS A 83 3.38 6.53 -8.86
N LEU A 84 3.25 5.28 -8.43
CA LEU A 84 2.06 4.79 -7.73
C LEU A 84 1.89 5.49 -6.39
N TYR A 85 2.97 5.70 -5.63
CA TYR A 85 2.97 6.48 -4.40
C TYR A 85 2.59 7.96 -4.65
N ASP A 86 3.23 8.63 -5.61
CA ASP A 86 2.93 10.03 -5.95
C ASP A 86 1.44 10.16 -6.37
N TRP A 87 0.93 9.21 -7.17
CA TRP A 87 -0.46 9.17 -7.59
C TRP A 87 -1.39 8.96 -6.39
N PHE A 88 -1.08 7.97 -5.54
CA PHE A 88 -1.83 7.68 -4.33
C PHE A 88 -1.97 8.95 -3.50
N CYS A 89 -0.87 9.64 -3.17
CA CYS A 89 -0.88 10.84 -2.33
C CYS A 89 -1.54 12.09 -2.96
N SER A 90 -1.76 12.10 -4.29
CA SER A 90 -2.38 13.22 -5.00
C SER A 90 -3.87 13.03 -5.33
N HIS A 91 -4.43 11.83 -5.10
CA HIS A 91 -5.83 11.50 -5.41
C HIS A 91 -6.63 11.15 -4.16
N SER A 92 -7.95 11.24 -4.22
CA SER A 92 -8.81 10.87 -3.08
C SER A 92 -8.71 9.37 -2.75
N GLU A 93 -9.14 9.02 -1.55
CA GLU A 93 -9.31 7.62 -1.15
C GLU A 93 -10.28 6.89 -2.09
N GLU A 94 -11.43 7.49 -2.40
CA GLU A 94 -12.39 6.95 -3.37
C GLU A 94 -11.75 6.65 -4.74
N SER A 95 -10.91 7.58 -5.24
CA SER A 95 -10.19 7.37 -6.50
C SER A 95 -9.23 6.19 -6.41
N SER A 96 -8.56 6.04 -5.26
CA SER A 96 -7.63 4.95 -4.99
C SER A 96 -8.35 3.61 -4.93
N GLU A 97 -9.52 3.54 -4.29
CA GLU A 97 -10.32 2.32 -4.27
C GLU A 97 -10.78 1.87 -5.65
N LEU A 98 -11.22 2.81 -6.49
CA LEU A 98 -11.67 2.51 -7.85
C LEU A 98 -10.52 1.99 -8.70
N ALA A 99 -9.34 2.61 -8.59
CA ALA A 99 -8.13 2.17 -9.27
C ALA A 99 -7.70 0.77 -8.81
N ASP A 100 -7.79 0.48 -7.51
CA ASP A 100 -7.46 -0.83 -6.93
C ASP A 100 -8.43 -1.91 -7.38
N LYS A 101 -9.75 -1.67 -7.32
CA LYS A 101 -10.78 -2.61 -7.79
C LYS A 101 -10.58 -2.95 -9.27
N CYS A 102 -10.33 -1.95 -10.10
CA CYS A 102 -10.03 -2.14 -11.52
C CYS A 102 -8.76 -2.99 -11.73
N THR A 103 -7.71 -2.70 -10.96
CA THR A 103 -6.42 -3.41 -11.08
C THR A 103 -6.55 -4.86 -10.62
N GLU A 104 -7.28 -5.09 -9.53
CA GLU A 104 -7.62 -6.41 -9.00
C GLU A 104 -8.34 -7.26 -10.05
N GLU A 105 -9.40 -6.73 -10.65
CA GLU A 105 -10.16 -7.42 -11.69
C GLU A 105 -9.26 -7.83 -12.87
N LYS A 106 -8.43 -6.91 -13.36
CA LYS A 106 -7.55 -7.17 -14.51
C LYS A 106 -6.45 -8.20 -14.19
N ILE A 107 -5.84 -8.09 -13.02
CA ILE A 107 -4.79 -9.04 -12.61
C ILE A 107 -5.39 -10.42 -12.39
N ASN A 108 -6.54 -10.51 -11.71
CA ASN A 108 -7.21 -11.78 -11.46
C ASN A 108 -7.69 -12.46 -12.76
N GLN A 109 -8.10 -11.68 -13.77
CA GLN A 109 -8.41 -12.21 -15.11
C GLN A 109 -7.18 -12.80 -15.82
N GLN A 110 -5.98 -12.24 -15.59
CA GLN A 110 -4.75 -12.67 -16.27
C GLN A 110 -4.03 -13.82 -15.54
N ALA A 111 -4.05 -13.81 -14.22
CA ALA A 111 -3.19 -14.64 -13.38
C ALA A 111 -3.95 -15.67 -12.53
N GLY A 112 -5.28 -15.62 -12.53
CA GLY A 112 -6.13 -16.48 -11.73
C GLY A 112 -6.75 -15.75 -10.55
N LYS A 113 -7.77 -16.38 -9.97
CA LYS A 113 -8.48 -15.85 -8.81
C LYS A 113 -7.50 -15.59 -7.67
N ASP A 114 -7.67 -14.46 -6.98
CA ASP A 114 -6.89 -14.05 -5.81
C ASP A 114 -5.42 -13.67 -6.08
N ALA A 115 -4.96 -13.71 -7.34
CA ALA A 115 -3.59 -13.36 -7.72
C ALA A 115 -3.22 -11.93 -7.34
N PHE A 116 -4.14 -10.97 -7.45
CA PHE A 116 -3.92 -9.60 -7.00
C PHE A 116 -3.52 -9.56 -5.53
N SER A 117 -4.29 -10.22 -4.66
CA SER A 117 -4.08 -10.28 -3.21
C SER A 117 -2.74 -10.93 -2.85
N GLU A 118 -2.36 -12.02 -3.52
CA GLU A 118 -1.06 -12.67 -3.31
C GLU A 118 0.11 -11.75 -3.68
N LEU A 119 0.02 -11.11 -4.85
CA LEU A 119 1.09 -10.22 -5.34
C LEU A 119 1.22 -8.95 -4.51
N THR A 120 0.09 -8.43 -4.01
CA THR A 120 0.11 -7.27 -3.10
C THR A 120 0.67 -7.67 -1.74
N TYR A 121 0.34 -8.85 -1.22
CA TYR A 121 0.93 -9.38 0.00
C TYR A 121 2.47 -9.54 -0.10
N ASP A 122 2.99 -9.98 -1.24
CA ASP A 122 4.44 -10.05 -1.48
C ASP A 122 5.11 -8.67 -1.39
N VAL A 123 4.50 -7.64 -2.00
CA VAL A 123 5.00 -6.25 -1.94
C VAL A 123 4.96 -5.71 -0.52
N MET A 124 3.90 -6.03 0.22
CA MET A 124 3.79 -5.65 1.63
C MET A 124 4.91 -6.24 2.48
N ASN A 125 5.11 -7.56 2.39
CA ASN A 125 6.12 -8.25 3.20
C ASN A 125 7.52 -7.72 2.91
N CYS A 126 7.82 -7.46 1.63
CA CYS A 126 9.07 -6.80 1.26
C CYS A 126 9.18 -5.41 1.90
N THR A 127 8.12 -4.60 1.82
CA THR A 127 8.11 -3.23 2.33
C THR A 127 8.33 -3.21 3.85
N LEU A 128 7.61 -4.05 4.58
CA LEU A 128 7.74 -4.20 6.04
C LEU A 128 9.12 -4.72 6.44
N SER A 129 9.66 -5.72 5.74
CA SER A 129 11.00 -6.24 6.02
C SER A 129 12.08 -5.18 5.82
N LYS A 130 11.93 -4.31 4.82
CA LYS A 130 12.90 -3.23 4.56
C LYS A 130 12.74 -2.06 5.54
N LEU A 131 11.52 -1.71 5.92
CA LEU A 131 11.25 -0.67 6.92
C LEU A 131 11.81 -1.06 8.29
N THR A 132 11.58 -2.30 8.73
CA THR A 132 12.11 -2.82 10.00
C THR A 132 13.64 -2.88 10.00
N PHE A 133 14.26 -3.24 8.87
CA PHE A 133 15.71 -3.21 8.72
C PHE A 133 16.28 -1.78 8.71
N ASP A 134 15.61 -0.81 8.08
CA ASP A 134 16.03 0.60 8.08
C ASP A 134 15.95 1.21 9.49
N ASP A 135 14.87 0.95 10.23
CA ASP A 135 14.73 1.40 11.64
C ASP A 135 15.83 0.84 12.55
N SER A 136 16.21 -0.43 12.37
CA SER A 136 17.31 -1.04 13.13
C SER A 136 18.69 -0.42 12.86
N ARG A 137 18.87 0.26 11.71
CA ARG A 137 20.11 0.96 11.36
C ARG A 137 20.14 2.42 11.81
N ARG A 138 18.99 3.00 12.15
CA ARG A 138 18.86 4.38 12.65
C ARG A 138 19.01 4.49 14.18
N LYS A 139 18.91 3.37 14.89
CA LYS A 139 19.18 3.23 16.33
C LYS A 139 20.66 2.94 16.59
#